data_AF-A0A1M5GSE3-F1
#
_entry.id   AF-A0A1M5GSE3-F1
#
_cell.length_a   1.000
_cell.length_b   1.000
_cell.length_c   1.000
_cell.angle_alpha   90.00
_cell.angle_beta   90.00
_cell.angle_gamma   90.00
#
_symmetry.space_group_name_H-M   'P 1'
#
loop_
_entity.id
_entity.type
_entity.pdbx_description
1 polymer ?
#
loop_
_entity_poly.entity_id
_entity_poly.type
_entity_poly.pdbx_seq_one_letter_code
_entity_poly.pdbx_strand_id
1 'polypeptide(L)' 'MKKDRSKNEPVSQPDIKKYIPTIKLKKIPPDKALEILRTAGYNINEEQSEEIMEFLYIVVKLTLKEFFTSD' A
#
# COMPACT_ATOMS: atom_id res chain seq x y z
N MET A 1 21.50 43.94 -3.49
CA MET A 1 20.34 43.02 -3.63
C MET A 1 20.84 41.69 -4.16
N LYS A 2 21.11 40.71 -3.29
CA LYS A 2 21.44 39.35 -3.73
C LYS A 2 20.16 38.52 -3.65
N LYS A 3 19.68 38.08 -4.82
CA LYS A 3 18.44 37.33 -4.97
C LYS A 3 18.78 35.87 -4.71
N ASP A 4 18.52 35.40 -3.49
CA ASP A 4 18.58 33.99 -3.12
C ASP A 4 17.54 33.24 -3.96
N ARG A 5 18.02 32.52 -4.98
CA ARG A 5 17.19 31.56 -5.71
C ARG A 5 17.19 30.29 -4.89
N SER A 6 16.24 30.21 -3.95
CA SER A 6 15.83 28.94 -3.36
C SER A 6 15.39 28.02 -4.51
N LYS A 7 16.27 27.09 -4.89
CA LYS A 7 15.92 25.96 -5.75
C LYS A 7 15.04 25.04 -4.90
N ASN A 8 13.73 25.17 -5.08
CA ASN A 8 12.80 24.10 -4.73
C ASN A 8 13.07 22.95 -5.71
N GLU A 9 14.06 22.11 -5.39
CA GLU A 9 14.18 20.81 -6.05
C GLU A 9 12.92 20.00 -5.69
N PRO A 10 12.23 19.41 -6.67
CA PRO A 10 11.12 18.52 -6.37
C PRO A 10 11.70 17.36 -5.57
N VAL A 11 11.27 17.23 -4.31
CA VAL A 11 11.59 16.07 -3.47
C VAL A 11 11.09 14.86 -4.24
N SER A 12 12.02 14.15 -4.88
CA SER A 12 11.72 12.93 -5.61
C SER A 12 11.09 11.99 -4.60
N GLN A 13 9.80 11.66 -4.80
CA GLN A 13 9.11 10.75 -3.90
C GLN A 13 9.93 9.45 -3.86
N PRO A 14 10.30 8.96 -2.66
CA PRO A 14 11.08 7.74 -2.57
C PRO A 14 10.32 6.63 -3.29
N ASP A 15 11.00 5.85 -4.12
CA ASP A 15 10.42 4.68 -4.77
C ASP A 15 10.16 3.59 -3.72
N ILE A 16 9.03 3.71 -3.01
CA ILE A 16 8.64 2.82 -1.92
C ILE A 16 8.46 1.38 -2.45
N LYS A 17 8.14 1.22 -3.75
CA LYS A 17 7.90 -0.08 -4.37
C LYS A 17 9.12 -0.99 -4.27
N LYS A 18 10.34 -0.45 -4.24
CA LYS A 18 11.58 -1.25 -4.09
C LYS A 18 11.69 -1.98 -2.75
N TYR A 19 10.96 -1.52 -1.72
CA TYR A 19 10.97 -2.14 -0.39
C TYR A 19 9.87 -3.19 -0.22
N ILE A 20 8.89 -3.24 -1.14
CA ILE A 20 7.77 -4.19 -1.07
C ILE A 20 8.23 -5.54 -1.61
N PRO A 21 8.15 -6.62 -0.81
CA PRO A 21 8.58 -7.95 -1.25
C PRO A 21 7.75 -8.46 -2.44
N THR A 22 8.41 -9.14 -3.37
CA THR A 22 7.80 -9.74 -4.57
C THR A 22 7.15 -11.09 -4.27
N ILE A 23 6.33 -11.16 -3.22
CA ILE A 23 5.60 -12.36 -2.83
C ILE A 23 4.25 -12.40 -3.54
N LYS A 24 3.93 -13.51 -4.20
CA LYS A 24 2.62 -13.74 -4.83
C LYS A 24 1.60 -14.13 -3.77
N LEU A 25 0.58 -13.29 -3.60
CA LEU A 25 -0.56 -13.56 -2.73
C LEU A 25 -1.78 -13.94 -3.57
N LYS A 26 -2.56 -14.90 -3.08
CA LYS A 26 -3.91 -15.15 -3.61
C LYS A 26 -4.81 -13.99 -3.14
N LYS A 27 -5.12 -13.08 -4.05
CA LYS A 27 -5.98 -11.93 -3.75
C LYS A 27 -7.44 -12.36 -3.58
N ILE A 28 -8.11 -11.72 -2.64
CA ILE A 28 -9.57 -11.73 -2.52
C ILE A 28 -10.14 -10.89 -3.67
N PRO A 29 -11.20 -11.36 -4.37
CA PRO A 29 -11.93 -10.55 -5.35
C PRO A 29 -12.42 -9.21 -4.77
N PRO A 30 -12.38 -8.10 -5.52
CA PRO A 30 -12.74 -6.77 -4.99
C PRO A 30 -14.16 -6.68 -4.43
N ASP A 31 -15.12 -7.28 -5.12
CA ASP A 31 -16.53 -7.38 -4.71
C ASP A 31 -16.67 -8.07 -3.34
N LYS A 32 -15.94 -9.17 -3.14
CA LYS A 32 -15.93 -9.89 -1.86
C LYS A 32 -15.23 -9.10 -0.76
N ALA A 33 -14.15 -8.39 -1.08
CA ALA A 33 -13.46 -7.55 -0.10
C ALA A 33 -14.37 -6.41 0.39
N LEU A 34 -15.09 -5.76 -0.54
CA LEU A 34 -16.05 -4.71 -0.21
C LEU A 34 -17.19 -5.25 0.65
N GLU A 35 -17.73 -6.42 0.33
CA GLU A 35 -18.76 -7.09 1.12
C GLU A 35 -18.29 -7.40 2.54
N ILE A 36 -17.08 -7.93 2.71
CA ILE A 36 -16.48 -8.22 4.01
C ILE A 36 -16.37 -6.94 4.85
N LEU A 37 -15.82 -5.86 4.27
CA LEU A 37 -15.62 -4.59 4.97
C LEU A 37 -16.97 -3.95 5.34
N ARG A 38 -17.97 -3.99 4.46
CA ARG A 38 -19.32 -3.49 4.78
C ARG A 38 -20.00 -4.33 5.86
N THR A 39 -19.84 -5.64 5.82
CA THR A 39 -20.38 -6.55 6.85
C THR A 39 -19.76 -6.29 8.22
N ALA A 40 -18.49 -5.87 8.27
CA ALA A 40 -17.83 -5.43 9.50
C ALA A 40 -18.31 -4.06 10.02
N GLY A 41 -19.25 -3.41 9.33
CA GLY A 41 -19.85 -2.13 9.73
C GLY A 41 -19.20 -0.89 9.11
N TYR A 42 -18.27 -1.04 8.15
CA TYR A 42 -17.64 0.09 7.49
C TYR A 42 -18.49 0.61 6.32
N ASN A 43 -18.89 1.87 6.38
CA ASN A 43 -19.57 2.53 5.26
C ASN A 43 -18.54 3.07 4.26
N ILE A 44 -18.11 2.21 3.34
CA ILE A 44 -17.10 2.51 2.32
C ILE A 44 -17.58 2.22 0.90
N ASN A 45 -16.95 2.87 -0.08
CA ASN A 45 -17.14 2.60 -1.50
C ASN A 45 -16.09 1.60 -2.03
N GLU A 46 -16.18 1.27 -3.31
CA GLU A 46 -15.28 0.32 -3.99
C GLU A 46 -13.83 0.80 -4.02
N GLU A 47 -13.59 2.06 -4.39
CA GLU A 47 -12.26 2.68 -4.42
C GLU A 47 -11.56 2.61 -3.06
N GLN A 48 -12.25 2.98 -1.99
CA GLN A 48 -11.75 2.89 -0.62
C GLN A 48 -11.44 1.45 -0.22
N SER A 49 -12.28 0.49 -0.62
CA SER A 49 -12.05 -0.92 -0.38
C SER A 49 -10.77 -1.41 -1.09
N GLU A 50 -10.55 -0.99 -2.33
CA GLU A 50 -9.33 -1.33 -3.08
C GLU A 50 -8.07 -0.77 -2.41
N GLU A 51 -8.09 0.50 -2.01
CA GLU A 51 -6.97 1.14 -1.30
C GLU A 51 -6.64 0.43 0.02
N ILE A 52 -7.65 0.11 0.82
CA ILE A 52 -7.49 -0.63 2.08
C ILE A 52 -6.87 -2.00 1.80
N MET A 53 -7.39 -2.74 0.82
CA MET A 53 -6.87 -4.07 0.49
C MET A 53 -5.45 -4.01 -0.05
N GLU A 54 -5.10 -3.00 -0.85
CA GLU A 54 -3.72 -2.80 -1.31
C GLU A 54 -2.76 -2.60 -0.14
N PHE A 55 -3.11 -1.74 0.81
CA PHE A 55 -2.32 -1.53 2.01
C PHE A 55 -2.17 -2.83 2.82
N LEU A 56 -3.25 -3.57 3.03
CA LEU A 56 -3.23 -4.85 3.75
C LEU A 56 -2.32 -5.88 3.06
N TYR A 57 -2.35 -5.97 1.72
CA TYR A 57 -1.45 -6.87 0.99
C TYR A 57 0.02 -6.49 1.14
N ILE A 58 0.34 -5.20 1.23
CA ILE A 58 1.72 -4.74 1.49
C ILE A 58 2.18 -5.20 2.87
N VAL A 59 1.36 -4.98 3.91
CA VAL A 59 1.64 -5.42 5.28
C VAL A 59 1.88 -6.92 5.32
N VAL A 60 1.00 -7.72 4.71
CA VAL A 60 1.14 -9.19 4.65
C VAL A 60 2.44 -9.60 3.94
N LYS A 61 2.80 -8.97 2.82
CA LYS A 61 4.06 -9.27 2.12
C LYS A 61 5.28 -9.00 2.99
N LEU A 62 5.28 -7.88 3.72
CA LEU A 62 6.36 -7.53 4.65
C LEU A 62 6.45 -8.54 5.78
N THR A 63 5.32 -8.90 6.40
CA THR A 63 5.26 -9.92 7.46
C THR A 63 5.75 -11.28 6.97
N LEU A 64 5.33 -11.72 5.78
CA LEU A 64 5.79 -12.98 5.21
C LEU A 64 7.29 -12.98 4.94
N LYS A 65 7.86 -11.86 4.46
CA LYS A 65 9.30 -11.74 4.29
C LYS A 65 10.03 -11.82 5.63
N GLU A 66 9.57 -11.08 6.64
CA GLU A 66 10.25 -11.02 7.93
C GLU A 66 10.24 -12.35 8.68
N PHE A 67 9.12 -13.08 8.65
CA PHE A 67 8.93 -14.25 9.50
C PHE A 67 9.01 -15.59 8.78
N PHE A 68 8.88 -15.63 7.45
CA PHE A 68 8.74 -16.88 6.69
C PHE A 68 9.72 -17.05 5.52
N THR A 69 10.51 -16.04 5.19
CA THR A 69 11.68 -16.23 4.32
C THR A 69 12.93 -16.17 5.17
N SER A 70 13.54 -17.33 5.42
CA SER A 70 14.92 -17.41 5.92
C SER A 70 15.86 -16.71 4.93
N ASP A 71 16.94 -16.11 5.45
CA ASP A 71 18.06 -15.60 4.65
C ASP A 71 18.58 -16.62 3.62
#